data_AF-A0A941V557-F1
#
_entry.id   AF-A0A941V557-F1
#
_cell.length_a   1.000
_cell.length_b   1.000
_cell.length_c   1.000
_cell.angle_alpha   90.00
_cell.angle_beta   90.00
_cell.angle_gamma   90.00
#
_symmetry.space_group_name_H-M   'P 1'
#
loop_
_entity.id
_entity.type
_entity.pdbx_description
1 polymer ?
#
loop_
_entity_poly.entity_id
_entity_poly.type
_entity_poly.pdbx_seq_one_letter_code
_entity_poly.pdbx_strand_id
1 'polypeptide(L)'
;MDDLKTIAPFLLAINQVVQDAPAFREDETGLDRHFQVLLQREITKQVVHLPSDSQESPIIQFPANSTNQRPKTVPNNNAIGSFATPIRSLHTCPLLPNELMHGWYGRMRAINALPEKASMSKIIADAACKHDPSLISDANAVHHAASILKIAYDVILERHTLTPFFYAIKGLKHRTPNGKSKPHRRAYDQHAPLRLDGAHPRFCTQCAKEDVEKMGFSYWRSEHQLTGVLWCTRHGTQLSSARQSSAFSICPHQVIDLITDDKLSTLSPSQAEILRKYTYLATEILRQAPTIEGVAASALLGDWAKAQNLRTTKVGKRSTVSSVIFSSMPNWWLTENFPRTRWAKNNWIRTVDGACSPRTGRFSSSTLCLLAAVLCDNVEEAEKILWPRPTSKAKQLGTDFWASKAVLNLYIANKGVVNGIGEALNLPNGSAAFGLTRQGLPGLGNTSSATLDAIQAFLNGESSLENISCQYNAPIRELEYLLRQGCARLKFALNTMAKQADASVFSQRHTAKKQRFRSIA
;
A
#
# COMPACT_ATOMS: atom_id res chain seq x y z
N MET A 1 -6.01 -15.68 23.01
CA MET A 1 -5.59 -16.33 24.28
C MET A 1 -4.06 -16.44 24.37
N ASP A 2 -3.34 -16.57 23.25
CA ASP A 2 -1.87 -16.62 23.27
C ASP A 2 -1.20 -15.30 23.67
N ASP A 3 -1.79 -14.13 23.34
CA ASP A 3 -1.25 -12.82 23.75
C ASP A 3 -1.29 -12.57 25.28
N LEU A 4 -2.19 -13.24 26.00
CA LEU A 4 -2.28 -13.10 27.46
C LEU A 4 -1.13 -13.83 28.17
N LYS A 5 -0.58 -14.89 27.57
CA LYS A 5 0.56 -15.63 28.14
C LYS A 5 1.86 -14.84 28.07
N THR A 6 2.05 -14.05 27.01
CA THR A 6 3.22 -13.19 26.80
C THR A 6 3.23 -11.95 27.70
N ILE A 7 2.06 -11.42 28.07
CA ILE A 7 1.94 -10.18 28.85
C ILE A 7 1.93 -10.44 30.37
N ALA A 8 1.51 -11.63 30.81
CA ALA A 8 1.36 -11.94 32.23
C ALA A 8 2.66 -11.78 33.08
N PRO A 9 3.86 -12.23 32.64
CA PRO A 9 5.10 -12.03 33.39
C PRO A 9 5.44 -10.56 33.61
N PHE A 10 5.16 -9.74 32.60
CA PHE A 10 5.43 -8.31 32.61
C PHE A 10 4.53 -7.57 33.60
N LEU A 11 3.22 -7.88 33.62
CA LEU A 11 2.28 -7.28 34.58
C LEU A 11 2.59 -7.68 36.02
N LEU A 12 3.01 -8.93 36.26
CA LEU A 12 3.43 -9.40 37.58
C LEU A 12 4.71 -8.70 38.05
N ALA A 13 5.70 -8.53 37.16
CA ALA A 13 6.92 -7.79 37.46
C ALA A 13 6.64 -6.32 37.79
N ILE A 14 5.76 -5.64 37.03
CA ILE A 14 5.36 -4.26 37.31
C ILE A 14 4.68 -4.15 38.68
N ASN A 15 3.73 -5.02 38.99
CA ASN A 15 3.01 -4.96 40.27
C ASN A 15 3.96 -5.12 41.46
N GLN A 16 4.95 -6.00 41.33
CA GLN A 16 5.98 -6.17 42.36
C GLN A 16 6.91 -4.96 42.46
N VAL A 17 7.33 -4.37 41.34
CA VAL A 17 8.13 -3.13 41.34
C VAL A 17 7.39 -1.97 42.03
N VAL A 18 6.08 -1.84 41.83
CA VAL A 18 5.27 -0.81 42.50
C VAL A 18 5.25 -1.01 44.02
N GLN A 19 5.22 -2.26 44.50
CA GLN A 19 5.30 -2.56 45.93
C GLN A 19 6.68 -2.27 46.52
N ASP A 20 7.74 -2.53 45.75
CA ASP A 20 9.12 -2.37 46.19
C ASP A 20 9.67 -0.94 45.97
N ALA A 21 8.95 -0.10 45.21
CA ALA A 21 9.36 1.26 44.83
C ALA A 21 9.82 2.16 45.99
N PRO A 22 9.29 2.10 47.23
CA PRO A 22 9.80 2.88 48.34
C PRO A 22 11.28 2.63 48.66
N ALA A 23 11.82 1.45 48.32
CA ALA A 23 13.22 1.09 48.55
C ALA A 23 14.20 1.69 47.52
N PHE A 24 13.68 2.26 46.41
CA PHE A 24 14.48 2.74 45.27
C PHE A 24 14.25 4.22 44.94
N ARG A 25 13.73 5.02 45.90
CA ARG A 25 13.29 6.42 45.67
C ARG A 25 14.32 7.34 45.02
N GLU A 26 15.62 7.04 45.11
CA GLU A 26 16.71 7.85 44.55
C GLU A 26 17.66 7.06 43.64
N ASP A 27 17.35 5.80 43.29
CA ASP A 27 18.19 4.93 42.45
C ASP A 27 17.41 4.36 41.27
N GLU A 28 17.31 5.16 40.20
CA GLU A 28 16.67 4.74 38.95
C GLU A 28 17.36 3.51 38.33
N THR A 29 18.69 3.41 38.44
CA THR A 29 19.45 2.27 37.90
C THR A 29 19.19 0.97 38.68
N GLY A 30 19.01 1.08 39.99
CA GLY A 30 18.61 -0.02 40.87
C GLY A 30 17.20 -0.50 40.59
N LEU A 31 16.26 0.42 40.35
CA LEU A 31 14.88 0.10 39.99
C LEU A 31 14.80 -0.68 38.67
N ASP A 32 15.54 -0.24 37.65
CA ASP A 32 15.58 -0.90 36.34
C ASP A 32 16.21 -2.29 36.42
N ARG A 33 17.31 -2.44 37.17
CA ARG A 33 17.93 -3.75 37.41
C ARG A 33 16.98 -4.68 38.17
N HIS A 34 16.27 -4.16 39.18
CA HIS A 34 15.29 -4.93 39.96
C HIS A 34 14.12 -5.40 39.10
N PHE A 35 13.60 -4.54 38.22
CA PHE A 35 12.58 -4.90 37.25
C PHE A 35 13.02 -6.03 36.31
N GLN A 36 14.23 -5.95 35.76
CA GLN A 36 14.77 -7.01 34.87
C GLN A 36 14.91 -8.36 35.60
N VAL A 37 15.34 -8.35 36.86
CA VAL A 37 15.44 -9.57 37.68
C VAL A 37 14.06 -10.18 37.91
N LEU A 38 13.07 -9.37 38.26
CA LEU A 38 11.69 -9.82 38.46
C LEU A 38 11.08 -10.39 37.17
N LEU A 39 11.26 -9.70 36.05
CA LEU A 39 10.78 -10.15 34.75
C LEU A 39 11.39 -11.50 34.37
N GLN A 40 12.71 -11.65 34.51
CA GLN A 40 13.40 -12.91 34.22
C GLN A 40 12.93 -14.04 35.14
N ARG A 41 12.65 -13.76 36.42
CA ARG A 41 12.11 -14.73 37.37
C ARG A 41 10.72 -15.22 36.95
N GLU A 42 9.83 -14.32 36.55
CA GLU A 42 8.47 -14.70 36.14
C GLU A 42 8.46 -15.43 34.78
N ILE A 43 9.35 -15.07 33.85
CA ILE A 43 9.56 -15.83 32.61
C ILE A 43 10.04 -17.26 32.93
N THR A 44 11.01 -17.40 33.84
CA THR A 44 11.58 -18.71 34.19
C THR A 44 10.55 -19.63 34.85
N LYS A 45 9.67 -19.09 35.73
CA LYS A 45 8.56 -19.86 36.33
C LYS A 45 7.61 -20.45 35.29
N GLN A 46 7.38 -19.75 34.18
CA GLN A 46 6.52 -20.27 33.10
C GLN A 46 7.19 -21.41 32.31
N VAL A 47 8.53 -21.41 32.21
CA VAL A 47 9.29 -22.46 31.51
C VAL A 47 9.31 -23.77 32.30
N VAL A 48 9.30 -23.71 33.64
CA VAL A 48 9.36 -24.90 34.52
C VAL A 48 8.06 -25.74 34.53
N HIS A 49 6.95 -25.22 34.00
CA HIS A 49 5.66 -25.92 33.95
C HIS A 49 5.30 -26.54 32.59
N LEU A 50 6.24 -26.64 31.65
CA LEU A 50 6.04 -27.38 30.40
C LEU A 50 6.51 -28.85 30.57
N PRO A 51 5.70 -29.85 30.18
CA PRO A 51 6.12 -31.25 30.22
C PRO A 51 7.35 -31.45 29.34
N SER A 52 8.38 -32.10 29.88
CA SER A 52 9.63 -32.41 29.21
C SER A 52 9.43 -33.54 28.18
N ASP A 53 8.85 -33.20 27.03
CA ASP A 53 8.87 -34.05 25.84
C ASP A 53 9.17 -33.19 24.60
N SER A 54 10.44 -32.86 24.41
CA SER A 54 10.96 -32.55 23.07
C SER A 54 12.48 -32.64 23.07
N GLN A 55 12.95 -33.53 22.19
CA GLN A 55 14.33 -33.86 21.91
C GLN A 55 15.23 -32.64 21.66
N GLU A 56 16.46 -32.77 22.12
CA GLU A 56 17.61 -31.93 21.79
C GLU A 56 17.69 -31.68 20.27
N SER A 57 17.68 -30.41 19.88
CA SER A 57 18.07 -30.03 18.52
C SER A 57 19.59 -30.03 18.42
N PRO A 58 20.20 -30.63 17.38
CA PRO A 58 21.64 -30.71 17.29
C PRO A 58 22.23 -29.34 16.95
N ILE A 59 23.28 -28.98 17.68
CA ILE A 59 24.18 -27.87 17.35
C ILE A 59 24.84 -28.20 16.00
N ILE A 60 24.45 -27.49 14.94
CA ILE A 60 25.08 -27.58 13.63
C ILE A 60 26.40 -26.80 13.69
N GLN A 61 27.53 -27.52 13.75
CA GLN A 61 28.85 -26.93 13.53
C GLN A 61 29.11 -26.83 12.02
N PHE A 62 29.42 -25.62 11.54
CA PHE A 62 29.89 -25.40 10.18
C PHE A 62 31.41 -25.66 10.10
N PRO A 63 31.91 -26.34 9.05
CA PRO A 63 33.35 -26.51 8.87
C PRO A 63 34.01 -25.15 8.58
N ALA A 64 35.07 -24.83 9.32
CA ALA A 64 35.91 -23.66 9.09
C ALA A 64 36.61 -23.77 7.73
N ASN A 65 36.61 -22.67 6.98
CA ASN A 65 37.21 -22.54 5.64
C ASN A 65 38.67 -23.01 5.61
N SER A 66 38.96 -24.03 4.80
CA SER A 66 40.33 -24.34 4.40
C SER A 66 40.82 -23.35 3.34
N THR A 67 41.96 -22.76 3.63
CA THR A 67 42.77 -21.84 2.84
C THR A 67 42.94 -22.18 1.36
N ASN A 68 42.93 -21.10 0.57
CA ASN A 68 43.31 -20.98 -0.85
C ASN A 68 44.45 -21.92 -1.30
N GLN A 69 44.14 -22.81 -2.24
CA GLN A 69 45.10 -23.25 -3.26
C GLN A 69 44.45 -23.15 -4.64
N ARG A 70 45.04 -22.32 -5.51
CA ARG A 70 44.72 -22.23 -6.94
C ARG A 70 45.20 -23.50 -7.65
N PRO A 71 44.41 -24.15 -8.52
CA PRO A 71 44.94 -25.09 -9.49
C PRO A 71 45.43 -24.37 -10.75
N LYS A 72 46.59 -24.81 -11.22
CA LYS A 72 47.17 -24.49 -12.52
C LYS A 72 46.32 -25.11 -13.65
N THR A 73 46.17 -24.34 -14.73
CA THR A 73 45.88 -24.70 -16.13
C THR A 73 45.51 -26.16 -16.45
N VAL A 74 44.32 -26.37 -17.01
CA VAL A 74 43.88 -27.59 -17.69
C VAL A 74 43.44 -27.24 -19.13
N PRO A 75 43.67 -28.12 -20.13
CA PRO A 75 43.53 -27.80 -21.55
C PRO A 75 42.09 -27.86 -22.05
N ASN A 76 41.93 -27.20 -23.19
CA ASN A 76 40.72 -27.04 -23.98
C ASN A 76 40.16 -28.40 -24.45
N ASN A 77 38.91 -28.73 -24.05
CA ASN A 77 38.17 -29.86 -24.60
C ASN A 77 36.68 -29.52 -24.75
N ASN A 78 36.28 -29.33 -26.01
CA ASN A 78 34.90 -29.17 -26.45
C ASN A 78 34.21 -30.55 -26.51
N ALA A 79 33.68 -31.02 -25.38
CA ALA A 79 32.63 -32.04 -25.30
C ALA A 79 32.15 -32.18 -23.84
N ILE A 80 31.28 -31.27 -23.37
CA ILE A 80 30.63 -31.43 -22.06
C ILE A 80 29.16 -31.80 -22.30
N GLY A 81 28.92 -33.09 -22.41
CA GLY A 81 27.63 -33.67 -22.07
C GLY A 81 27.36 -33.48 -20.58
N SER A 82 26.17 -32.99 -20.26
CA SER A 82 25.66 -32.69 -18.92
C SER A 82 25.62 -33.95 -18.03
N PHE A 83 26.73 -34.28 -17.37
CA PHE A 83 26.75 -35.20 -16.23
C PHE A 83 26.37 -34.45 -14.95
N ALA A 84 25.11 -34.03 -14.85
CA ALA A 84 24.56 -33.66 -13.56
C ALA A 84 24.17 -34.96 -12.84
N THR A 85 25.02 -35.41 -11.91
CA THR A 85 24.66 -36.48 -10.99
C THR A 85 23.34 -36.11 -10.31
N PRO A 86 22.31 -36.98 -10.33
CA PRO A 86 21.03 -36.66 -9.72
C PRO A 86 21.22 -36.37 -8.24
N ILE A 87 20.77 -35.20 -7.79
CA ILE A 87 20.78 -34.81 -6.37
C ILE A 87 19.91 -35.82 -5.63
N ARG A 88 20.52 -36.66 -4.78
CA ARG A 88 19.84 -37.78 -4.09
C ARG A 88 18.77 -37.31 -3.09
N SER A 89 18.92 -36.11 -2.52
CA SER A 89 17.93 -35.47 -1.64
C SER A 89 18.16 -33.96 -1.57
N LEU A 90 17.11 -33.16 -1.66
CA LEU A 90 17.18 -31.69 -1.48
C LEU A 90 17.35 -31.38 0.01
N HIS A 91 18.47 -30.77 0.40
CA HIS A 91 18.64 -30.22 1.74
C HIS A 91 17.89 -28.89 1.85
N THR A 92 17.09 -28.74 2.91
CA THR A 92 16.34 -27.50 3.18
C THR A 92 16.94 -26.76 4.36
N CYS A 93 16.74 -25.44 4.39
CA CYS A 93 17.10 -24.60 5.53
C CYS A 93 15.93 -23.67 5.89
N PRO A 94 15.76 -23.32 7.17
CA PRO A 94 14.68 -22.43 7.58
C PRO A 94 14.90 -21.01 7.05
N LEU A 95 13.79 -20.32 6.81
CA LEU A 95 13.77 -18.88 6.56
C LEU A 95 14.15 -18.13 7.84
N LEU A 96 15.02 -17.12 7.71
CA LEU A 96 15.42 -16.26 8.82
C LEU A 96 14.50 -15.03 8.95
N PRO A 97 14.40 -14.40 10.14
CA PRO A 97 13.59 -13.19 10.32
C PRO A 97 13.94 -12.09 9.31
N ASN A 98 12.93 -11.59 8.60
CA ASN A 98 13.03 -10.57 7.55
C ASN A 98 13.94 -10.95 6.37
N GLU A 99 14.25 -12.24 6.21
CA GLU A 99 14.97 -12.74 5.04
C GLU A 99 14.12 -12.64 3.78
N LEU A 100 14.68 -12.05 2.74
CA LEU A 100 14.05 -11.98 1.43
C LEU A 100 14.13 -13.34 0.74
N MET A 101 13.02 -13.77 0.11
CA MET A 101 12.95 -15.04 -0.63
C MET A 101 14.10 -15.25 -1.63
N HIS A 102 14.54 -14.21 -2.34
CA HIS A 102 15.68 -14.32 -3.26
C HIS A 102 16.97 -14.71 -2.55
N GLY A 103 17.24 -14.14 -1.37
CA GLY A 103 18.41 -14.49 -0.57
C GLY A 103 18.32 -15.91 -0.03
N TRP A 104 17.12 -16.35 0.38
CA TRP A 104 16.89 -17.73 0.79
C TRP A 104 17.14 -18.72 -0.36
N TYR A 105 16.74 -18.41 -1.59
CA TYR A 105 17.11 -19.24 -2.76
C TYR A 105 18.64 -19.34 -2.94
N GLY A 106 19.38 -18.27 -2.68
CA GLY A 106 20.84 -18.30 -2.68
C GLY A 106 21.42 -19.22 -1.62
N ARG A 107 20.90 -19.16 -0.39
CA ARG A 107 21.31 -20.07 0.68
C ARG A 107 20.96 -21.53 0.39
N MET A 108 19.77 -21.78 -0.14
CA MET A 108 19.37 -23.11 -0.61
C MET A 108 20.33 -23.64 -1.67
N ARG A 109 20.78 -22.77 -2.60
CA ARG A 109 21.79 -23.14 -3.59
C ARG A 109 23.11 -23.50 -2.93
N ALA A 110 23.60 -22.69 -1.99
CA ALA A 110 24.86 -22.90 -1.30
C ALA A 110 24.88 -24.21 -0.49
N ILE A 111 23.84 -24.49 0.29
CA ILE A 111 23.75 -25.70 1.13
C ILE A 111 23.68 -26.98 0.29
N ASN A 112 23.11 -26.90 -0.92
CA ASN A 112 23.05 -28.02 -1.85
C ASN A 112 24.25 -28.09 -2.82
N ALA A 113 25.29 -27.27 -2.60
CA ALA A 113 26.51 -27.21 -3.42
C ALA A 113 26.24 -27.11 -4.93
N LEU A 114 25.19 -26.36 -5.31
CA LEU A 114 24.73 -26.31 -6.69
C LEU A 114 25.53 -25.28 -7.50
N PRO A 115 25.85 -25.58 -8.77
CA PRO A 115 26.52 -24.63 -9.64
C PRO A 115 25.61 -23.44 -9.96
N GLU A 116 26.21 -22.31 -10.32
CA GLU A 116 25.48 -21.05 -10.60
C GLU A 116 24.37 -21.22 -11.66
N LYS A 117 24.64 -22.03 -12.69
CA LYS A 117 23.70 -22.30 -13.79
C LYS A 117 22.51 -23.19 -13.39
N ALA A 118 22.57 -23.88 -12.25
CA ALA A 118 21.46 -24.71 -11.79
C ALA A 118 20.29 -23.85 -11.32
N SER A 119 19.09 -24.16 -11.79
CA SER A 119 17.86 -23.44 -11.42
C SER A 119 17.32 -23.96 -10.09
N MET A 120 17.64 -23.26 -9.00
CA MET A 120 17.15 -23.60 -7.65
C MET A 120 15.62 -23.58 -7.57
N SER A 121 14.96 -22.67 -8.30
CA SER A 121 13.49 -22.60 -8.34
C SER A 121 12.87 -23.86 -8.97
N LYS A 122 13.47 -24.41 -10.03
CA LYS A 122 13.03 -25.67 -10.64
C LYS A 122 13.22 -26.85 -9.69
N ILE A 123 14.38 -26.95 -9.05
CA ILE A 123 14.67 -28.02 -8.09
C ILE A 123 13.68 -28.00 -6.92
N ILE A 124 13.36 -26.80 -6.39
CA ILE A 124 12.35 -26.64 -5.34
C ILE A 124 10.95 -26.99 -5.83
N ALA A 125 10.58 -26.60 -7.05
CA ALA A 125 9.29 -26.97 -7.64
C ALA A 125 9.16 -28.50 -7.78
N ASP A 126 10.18 -29.16 -8.32
CA ASP A 126 10.20 -30.62 -8.50
C ASP A 126 10.12 -31.34 -7.14
N ALA A 127 10.83 -30.85 -6.12
CA ALA A 127 10.74 -31.38 -4.77
C ALA A 127 9.36 -31.15 -4.13
N ALA A 128 8.79 -29.96 -4.29
CA ALA A 128 7.46 -29.61 -3.78
C ALA A 128 6.37 -30.51 -4.39
N CYS A 129 6.39 -30.72 -5.71
CA CYS A 129 5.41 -31.57 -6.40
C CYS A 129 5.51 -33.05 -5.99
N LYS A 130 6.71 -33.51 -5.60
CA LYS A 130 6.89 -34.87 -5.04
C LYS A 130 6.31 -34.98 -3.63
N HIS A 131 6.40 -33.93 -2.82
CA HIS A 131 5.84 -33.89 -1.47
C HIS A 131 4.33 -33.69 -1.45
N ASP A 132 3.82 -32.87 -2.37
CA ASP A 132 2.40 -32.56 -2.53
C ASP A 132 2.00 -32.69 -4.01
N PRO A 133 1.51 -33.87 -4.44
CA PRO A 133 1.06 -34.09 -5.81
C PRO A 133 -0.14 -33.24 -6.22
N SER A 134 -0.86 -32.62 -5.28
CA SER A 134 -1.96 -31.71 -5.58
C SER A 134 -1.49 -30.32 -6.00
N LEU A 135 -0.21 -29.99 -5.72
CA LEU A 135 0.38 -28.73 -6.08
C LEU A 135 0.61 -28.66 -7.60
N ILE A 136 0.02 -27.66 -8.23
CA ILE A 136 0.16 -27.47 -9.67
C ILE A 136 1.60 -27.04 -9.96
N SER A 137 2.26 -27.65 -10.95
CA SER A 137 3.67 -27.35 -11.27
C SER A 137 3.95 -25.91 -11.69
N ASP A 138 2.90 -25.18 -12.07
CA ASP A 138 2.95 -23.76 -12.43
C ASP A 138 2.54 -22.83 -11.28
N ALA A 139 2.43 -23.36 -10.07
CA ALA A 139 2.33 -22.55 -8.88
C ALA A 139 3.54 -21.60 -8.78
N ASN A 140 3.33 -20.47 -8.10
CA ASN A 140 4.43 -19.52 -7.93
C ASN A 140 5.51 -20.11 -7.02
N ALA A 141 6.72 -19.56 -7.10
CA ALA A 141 7.86 -20.11 -6.37
C ALA A 141 7.67 -20.07 -4.83
N VAL A 142 6.84 -19.14 -4.34
CA VAL A 142 6.46 -19.02 -2.93
C VAL A 142 5.61 -20.21 -2.47
N HIS A 143 4.67 -20.68 -3.28
CA HIS A 143 3.90 -21.91 -2.99
C HIS A 143 4.81 -23.14 -2.91
N HIS A 144 5.77 -23.28 -3.82
CA HIS A 144 6.72 -24.38 -3.75
C HIS A 144 7.58 -24.31 -2.48
N ALA A 145 8.07 -23.12 -2.12
CA ALA A 145 8.81 -22.91 -0.87
C ALA A 145 7.97 -23.24 0.37
N ALA A 146 6.70 -22.80 0.41
CA ALA A 146 5.75 -23.09 1.49
C ALA A 146 5.55 -24.61 1.68
N SER A 147 5.37 -25.33 0.58
CA SER A 147 5.22 -26.80 0.59
C SER A 147 6.45 -27.49 1.18
N ILE A 148 7.66 -27.19 0.70
CA ILE A 148 8.87 -27.87 1.17
C ILE A 148 9.28 -27.48 2.60
N LEU A 149 8.98 -26.24 3.01
CA LEU A 149 9.26 -25.75 4.37
C LEU A 149 8.16 -26.10 5.36
N LYS A 150 7.01 -26.60 4.89
CA LYS A 150 5.81 -26.87 5.70
C LYS A 150 5.35 -25.65 6.50
N ILE A 151 5.42 -24.47 5.87
CA ILE A 151 4.95 -23.21 6.45
C ILE A 151 3.81 -22.66 5.60
N ALA A 152 2.91 -21.90 6.22
CA ALA A 152 1.78 -21.32 5.51
C ALA A 152 2.25 -20.34 4.43
N TYR A 153 1.62 -20.41 3.25
CA TYR A 153 1.91 -19.55 2.10
C TYR A 153 1.84 -18.06 2.46
N ASP A 154 0.81 -17.66 3.20
CA ASP A 154 0.59 -16.26 3.59
C ASP A 154 1.72 -15.75 4.50
N VAL A 155 2.30 -16.61 5.35
CA VAL A 155 3.45 -16.24 6.19
C VAL A 155 4.67 -15.92 5.34
N ILE A 156 4.92 -16.67 4.26
CA ILE A 156 6.03 -16.35 3.33
C ILE A 156 5.76 -15.04 2.60
N LEU A 157 4.55 -14.87 2.05
CA LEU A 157 4.18 -13.63 1.39
C LEU A 157 4.36 -12.43 2.30
N GLU A 158 3.88 -12.51 3.54
CA GLU A 158 3.90 -11.39 4.47
C GLU A 158 5.29 -11.08 5.02
N ARG A 159 6.12 -12.10 5.31
CA ARG A 159 7.38 -11.88 6.04
C ARG A 159 8.64 -11.94 5.17
N HIS A 160 8.56 -12.59 4.01
CA HIS A 160 9.73 -12.92 3.20
C HIS A 160 9.65 -12.38 1.76
N THR A 161 8.63 -11.58 1.46
CA THR A 161 8.49 -10.87 0.18
C THR A 161 8.25 -9.38 0.38
N LEU A 162 8.22 -8.61 -0.71
CA LEU A 162 7.85 -7.19 -0.70
C LEU A 162 6.33 -6.96 -0.90
N THR A 163 5.54 -8.03 -0.89
CA THR A 163 4.08 -7.98 -1.10
C THR A 163 3.37 -7.04 -0.13
N PRO A 164 3.63 -7.05 1.19
CA PRO A 164 2.97 -6.13 2.13
C PRO A 164 3.16 -4.68 1.72
N PHE A 165 4.37 -4.31 1.31
CA PHE A 165 4.65 -2.96 0.83
C PHE A 165 3.86 -2.62 -0.43
N PHE A 166 3.83 -3.48 -1.45
CA PHE A 166 3.16 -3.16 -2.71
C PHE A 166 1.62 -3.19 -2.63
N TYR A 167 1.05 -3.90 -1.66
CA TYR A 167 -0.40 -4.10 -1.53
C TYR A 167 -1.02 -3.51 -0.26
N ALA A 168 -0.28 -2.70 0.50
CA ALA A 168 -0.78 -2.07 1.72
C ALA A 168 -2.05 -1.23 1.51
N ILE A 169 -2.20 -0.59 0.35
CA ILE A 169 -3.31 0.36 0.13
C ILE A 169 -4.56 -0.35 -0.42
N LYS A 170 -5.65 -0.36 0.37
CA LYS A 170 -6.99 -0.82 -0.01
C LYS A 170 -7.83 0.28 -0.68
N GLY A 171 -8.90 -0.15 -1.36
CA GLY A 171 -9.91 0.73 -1.94
C GLY A 171 -9.47 1.47 -3.21
N LEU A 172 -8.19 1.40 -3.58
CA LEU A 172 -7.76 1.80 -4.91
C LEU A 172 -8.35 0.82 -5.91
N LYS A 173 -9.04 1.34 -6.92
CA LYS A 173 -9.34 0.52 -8.10
C LYS A 173 -7.99 0.15 -8.69
N HIS A 174 -7.49 -1.05 -8.36
CA HIS A 174 -6.54 -1.75 -9.21
C HIS A 174 -7.07 -1.56 -10.64
N ARG A 175 -6.18 -1.43 -11.62
CA ARG A 175 -6.63 -1.69 -12.98
C ARG A 175 -7.16 -3.12 -12.91
N THR A 176 -8.47 -3.31 -12.66
CA THR A 176 -9.16 -4.50 -13.08
C THR A 176 -8.76 -4.56 -14.54
N PRO A 177 -8.03 -5.60 -14.95
CA PRO A 177 -7.65 -5.73 -16.32
C PRO A 177 -8.95 -6.01 -17.08
N ASN A 178 -9.79 -5.01 -17.28
CA ASN A 178 -10.95 -5.05 -18.17
C ASN A 178 -10.44 -5.06 -19.63
N GLY A 179 -9.38 -5.82 -19.89
CA GLY A 179 -8.57 -5.79 -21.11
C GLY A 179 -7.21 -6.49 -21.03
N LYS A 180 -6.83 -7.16 -19.93
CA LYS A 180 -5.69 -8.11 -19.98
C LYS A 180 -6.23 -9.54 -19.90
N SER A 181 -5.68 -10.42 -20.73
CA SER A 181 -6.08 -11.82 -20.81
C SER A 181 -5.85 -12.56 -19.47
N LYS A 182 -6.60 -13.64 -19.21
CA LYS A 182 -6.38 -14.51 -18.03
C LYS A 182 -4.90 -14.95 -17.89
N PRO A 183 -4.18 -15.32 -18.97
CA PRO A 183 -2.75 -15.61 -18.91
C PRO A 183 -1.89 -14.47 -18.37
N HIS A 184 -2.15 -13.21 -18.75
CA HIS A 184 -1.39 -12.07 -18.23
C HIS A 184 -1.55 -11.93 -16.72
N ARG A 185 -2.79 -12.13 -16.22
CA ARG A 185 -3.06 -12.08 -14.79
C ARG A 185 -2.32 -13.19 -14.05
N ARG A 186 -2.36 -14.41 -14.57
CA ARG A 186 -1.64 -15.55 -14.00
C ARG A 186 -0.14 -15.32 -13.93
N ALA A 187 0.47 -14.85 -15.02
CA ALA A 187 1.90 -14.52 -15.04
C ALA A 187 2.24 -13.41 -14.03
N TYR A 188 1.39 -12.40 -13.91
CA TYR A 188 1.56 -11.36 -12.91
C TYR A 188 1.49 -11.92 -11.48
N ASP A 189 0.49 -12.75 -11.17
CA ASP A 189 0.32 -13.36 -9.84
C ASP A 189 1.47 -14.35 -9.53
N GLN A 190 2.06 -14.98 -10.55
CA GLN A 190 3.22 -15.86 -10.42
C GLN A 190 4.51 -15.11 -10.07
N HIS A 191 4.70 -13.92 -10.63
CA HIS A 191 5.96 -13.17 -10.49
C HIS A 191 5.88 -12.03 -9.47
N ALA A 192 4.70 -11.53 -9.14
CA ALA A 192 4.51 -10.39 -8.24
C ALA A 192 5.16 -10.59 -6.85
N PRO A 193 5.09 -11.78 -6.21
CA PRO A 193 5.73 -11.98 -4.90
C PRO A 193 7.26 -11.89 -4.94
N LEU A 194 7.87 -12.20 -6.08
CA LEU A 194 9.31 -12.11 -6.29
C LEU A 194 9.72 -10.83 -7.04
N ARG A 195 8.83 -9.84 -7.11
CA ARG A 195 9.16 -8.59 -7.77
C ARG A 195 10.13 -7.78 -6.91
N LEU A 196 11.23 -7.38 -7.52
CA LEU A 196 12.14 -6.37 -7.04
C LEU A 196 12.06 -5.16 -7.96
N ASP A 197 12.07 -3.96 -7.39
CA ASP A 197 12.00 -2.72 -8.17
C ASP A 197 13.37 -2.03 -8.31
N GLY A 198 14.41 -2.50 -7.61
CA GLY A 198 15.79 -2.01 -7.70
C GLY A 198 16.65 -2.81 -8.67
N ALA A 199 17.61 -2.14 -9.32
CA ALA A 199 18.55 -2.78 -10.26
C ALA A 199 19.58 -3.67 -9.54
N HIS A 200 19.94 -3.30 -8.31
CA HIS A 200 21.02 -3.91 -7.54
C HIS A 200 20.54 -4.35 -6.16
N PRO A 201 20.90 -5.57 -5.71
CA PRO A 201 20.63 -6.00 -4.34
C PRO A 201 21.35 -5.10 -3.34
N ARG A 202 20.66 -4.68 -2.28
CA ARG A 202 21.22 -3.78 -1.26
C ARG A 202 21.34 -4.45 0.10
N PHE A 203 22.36 -4.09 0.86
CA PHE A 203 22.56 -4.60 2.20
C PHE A 203 23.29 -3.60 3.10
N CYS A 204 23.15 -3.79 4.41
CA CYS A 204 23.92 -3.07 5.40
C CYS A 204 25.13 -3.92 5.81
N THR A 205 26.32 -3.34 5.76
CA THR A 205 27.57 -4.03 6.15
C THR A 205 27.60 -4.36 7.63
N GLN A 206 27.05 -3.51 8.50
CA GLN A 206 26.91 -3.79 9.93
C GLN A 206 25.95 -4.96 10.17
N CYS A 207 24.80 -5.00 9.49
CA CYS A 207 23.92 -6.17 9.54
C CYS A 207 24.62 -7.46 9.13
N ALA A 208 25.38 -7.43 8.04
CA ALA A 208 26.09 -8.59 7.56
C ALA A 208 27.16 -9.06 8.56
N LYS A 209 27.89 -8.12 9.17
CA LYS A 209 28.90 -8.41 10.20
C LYS A 209 28.27 -9.08 11.44
N GLU A 210 27.22 -8.49 11.99
CA GLU A 210 26.51 -9.04 13.16
C GLU A 210 25.94 -10.43 12.89
N ASP A 211 25.39 -10.66 11.68
CA ASP A 211 24.87 -11.98 11.31
C ASP A 211 25.98 -13.03 11.27
N VAL A 212 27.15 -12.69 10.70
CA VAL A 212 28.30 -13.59 10.65
C VAL A 212 28.83 -13.89 12.05
N GLU A 213 28.93 -12.87 12.91
CA GLU A 213 29.37 -13.06 14.30
C GLU A 213 28.41 -13.97 15.08
N LYS A 214 27.11 -13.87 14.82
CA LYS A 214 26.08 -14.65 15.53
C LYS A 214 25.85 -16.05 14.97
N MET A 215 25.86 -16.21 13.65
CA MET A 215 25.39 -17.42 12.95
C MET A 215 26.42 -18.02 12.00
N GLY A 216 27.56 -17.36 11.79
CA GLY A 216 28.59 -17.76 10.83
C GLY A 216 28.30 -17.36 9.37
N PHE A 217 27.14 -16.77 9.08
CA PHE A 217 26.78 -16.28 7.75
C PHE A 217 25.79 -15.12 7.84
N SER A 218 25.63 -14.38 6.74
CA SER A 218 24.67 -13.26 6.63
C SER A 218 23.59 -13.55 5.61
N TYR A 219 22.49 -12.79 5.65
CA TYR A 219 21.38 -12.99 4.71
C TYR A 219 20.77 -11.66 4.21
N TRP A 220 20.12 -11.73 3.05
CA TRP A 220 19.51 -10.57 2.40
C TRP A 220 18.21 -10.19 3.11
N ARG A 221 18.13 -8.98 3.65
CA ARG A 221 16.93 -8.48 4.31
C ARG A 221 15.96 -7.86 3.31
N SER A 222 14.66 -8.12 3.49
CA SER A 222 13.59 -7.57 2.66
C SER A 222 13.52 -6.05 2.74
N GLU A 223 13.70 -5.48 3.93
CA GLU A 223 13.64 -4.03 4.18
C GLU A 223 14.65 -3.24 3.35
N HIS A 224 15.86 -3.79 3.15
CA HIS A 224 16.90 -3.16 2.33
C HIS A 224 16.55 -3.15 0.82
N GLN A 225 15.59 -3.98 0.38
CA GLN A 225 15.20 -4.06 -1.04
C GLN A 225 14.03 -3.14 -1.42
N LEU A 226 13.46 -2.41 -0.45
CA LEU A 226 12.35 -1.50 -0.70
C LEU A 226 12.77 -0.35 -1.63
N THR A 227 11.98 -0.06 -2.66
CA THR A 227 12.24 1.03 -3.61
C THR A 227 12.50 2.34 -2.86
N GLY A 228 13.58 3.04 -3.19
CA GLY A 228 13.92 4.35 -2.61
C GLY A 228 14.57 4.31 -1.22
N VAL A 229 14.61 3.16 -0.55
CA VAL A 229 15.28 3.01 0.75
C VAL A 229 16.80 3.01 0.58
N LEU A 230 17.49 3.95 1.20
CA LEU A 230 18.94 4.14 1.03
C LEU A 230 19.72 3.94 2.34
N TRP A 231 19.03 3.86 3.48
CA TRP A 231 19.62 3.64 4.79
C TRP A 231 19.04 2.39 5.45
N CYS A 232 19.84 1.76 6.29
CA CYS A 232 19.37 0.76 7.23
C CYS A 232 18.63 1.47 8.37
N THR A 233 17.38 1.10 8.64
CA THR A 233 16.61 1.61 9.79
C THR A 233 17.19 1.17 11.12
N ARG A 234 17.83 -0.01 11.18
CA ARG A 234 18.44 -0.53 12.41
C ARG A 234 19.75 0.18 12.78
N HIS A 235 20.61 0.40 11.80
CA HIS A 235 21.97 0.92 12.03
C HIS A 235 22.14 2.41 11.67
N GLY A 236 21.17 3.00 10.97
CA GLY A 236 21.26 4.38 10.47
C GLY A 236 22.31 4.59 9.38
N THR A 237 22.99 3.53 8.93
CA THR A 237 24.04 3.61 7.91
C THR A 237 23.49 3.50 6.50
N GLN A 238 24.19 4.10 5.54
CA GLN A 238 23.91 3.91 4.12
C GLN A 238 23.99 2.42 3.73
N LEU A 239 23.10 1.99 2.84
CA LEU A 239 23.12 0.66 2.26
C LEU A 239 24.16 0.58 1.13
N SER A 240 24.92 -0.51 1.11
CA SER A 240 25.80 -0.87 0.01
C SER A 240 25.00 -1.64 -1.06
N SER A 241 25.34 -1.44 -2.33
CA SER A 241 24.71 -2.14 -3.45
C SER A 241 25.68 -3.17 -4.04
N ALA A 242 25.21 -4.38 -4.32
CA ALA A 242 25.96 -5.37 -5.07
C ALA A 242 25.85 -5.09 -6.58
N ARG A 243 26.98 -5.08 -7.30
CA ARG A 243 27.00 -4.72 -8.73
C ARG A 243 26.16 -5.63 -9.62
N GLN A 244 25.98 -6.90 -9.27
CA GLN A 244 25.29 -7.88 -10.09
C GLN A 244 24.00 -8.36 -9.42
N SER A 245 22.94 -8.59 -10.21
CA SER A 245 21.68 -9.15 -9.72
C SER A 245 21.80 -10.62 -9.28
N SER A 246 22.81 -11.33 -9.82
CA SER A 246 23.19 -12.68 -9.37
C SER A 246 23.68 -12.73 -7.92
N ALA A 247 23.96 -11.57 -7.29
CA ALA A 247 24.47 -11.49 -5.92
C ALA A 247 23.52 -12.09 -4.86
N PHE A 248 22.21 -12.25 -5.16
CA PHE A 248 21.33 -13.02 -4.28
C PHE A 248 21.74 -14.49 -4.13
N SER A 249 22.60 -15.02 -5.01
CA SER A 249 23.11 -16.39 -4.97
C SER A 249 24.20 -16.60 -3.91
N ILE A 250 24.71 -15.52 -3.32
CA ILE A 250 25.73 -15.55 -2.26
C ILE A 250 25.23 -14.75 -1.04
N CYS A 251 25.88 -14.95 0.10
CA CYS A 251 25.56 -14.19 1.31
C CYS A 251 26.09 -12.75 1.20
N PRO A 252 25.41 -11.74 1.78
CA PRO A 252 25.87 -10.35 1.72
C PRO A 252 27.33 -10.11 2.14
N HIS A 253 27.83 -10.78 3.20
CA HIS A 253 29.23 -10.66 3.65
C HIS A 253 30.25 -11.18 2.64
N GLN A 254 29.83 -11.96 1.65
CA GLN A 254 30.68 -12.51 0.59
C GLN A 254 30.71 -11.60 -0.65
N VAL A 255 29.93 -10.53 -0.68
CA VAL A 255 29.90 -9.58 -1.79
C VAL A 255 31.17 -8.72 -1.75
N ILE A 256 32.06 -8.93 -2.72
CA ILE A 256 33.34 -8.21 -2.84
C ILE A 256 33.17 -6.94 -3.70
N ASP A 257 32.35 -7.00 -4.75
CA ASP A 257 32.15 -5.91 -5.71
C ASP A 257 31.02 -4.96 -5.27
N LEU A 258 31.37 -4.04 -4.37
CA LEU A 258 30.45 -3.02 -3.86
C LEU A 258 30.36 -1.82 -4.81
N ILE A 259 29.15 -1.32 -4.99
CA ILE A 259 28.90 0.01 -5.52
C ILE A 259 28.63 0.93 -4.33
N THR A 260 29.54 1.87 -4.09
CA THR A 260 29.27 3.05 -3.27
C THR A 260 28.50 4.05 -4.13
N ASP A 261 27.35 4.50 -3.62
CA ASP A 261 26.58 5.55 -4.27
C ASP A 261 27.12 6.91 -3.82
N ASP A 262 28.11 7.41 -4.56
CA ASP A 262 28.73 8.71 -4.30
C ASP A 262 27.70 9.85 -4.35
N LYS A 263 26.55 9.67 -5.01
CA LYS A 263 25.47 10.67 -5.07
C LYS A 263 24.88 10.95 -3.69
N LEU A 264 24.99 10.02 -2.73
CA LEU A 264 24.48 10.23 -1.38
C LEU A 264 25.28 11.29 -0.62
N SER A 265 26.56 11.49 -0.97
CA SER A 265 27.37 12.60 -0.43
C SER A 265 26.88 13.98 -0.88
N THR A 266 26.10 14.04 -1.98
CA THR A 266 25.59 15.30 -2.55
C THR A 266 24.27 15.76 -1.92
N LEU A 267 23.70 14.97 -1.01
CA LEU A 267 22.42 15.30 -0.37
C LEU A 267 22.57 16.44 0.62
N SER A 268 21.69 17.43 0.53
CA SER A 268 21.54 18.40 1.61
C SER A 268 20.99 17.72 2.88
N PRO A 269 21.22 18.30 4.08
CA PRO A 269 20.67 17.77 5.32
C PRO A 269 19.14 17.56 5.27
N SER A 270 18.41 18.52 4.70
CA SER A 270 16.95 18.43 4.54
C SER A 270 16.51 17.28 3.64
N GLN A 271 17.24 17.03 2.54
CA GLN A 271 16.98 15.89 1.64
C GLN A 271 17.23 14.55 2.34
N ALA A 272 18.34 14.45 3.08
CA ALA A 272 18.66 13.25 3.84
C ALA A 272 17.59 12.97 4.90
N GLU A 273 17.06 13.99 5.57
CA GLU A 273 15.98 13.85 6.54
C GLU A 273 14.69 13.34 5.90
N ILE A 274 14.24 13.94 4.79
CA ILE A 274 13.06 13.47 4.06
C ILE A 274 13.22 12.01 3.63
N LEU A 275 14.40 11.64 3.11
CA LEU A 275 14.65 10.27 2.67
C LEU A 275 14.75 9.26 3.84
N ARG A 276 15.20 9.70 5.02
CA ARG A 276 15.15 8.88 6.24
C ARG A 276 13.71 8.68 6.73
N LYS A 277 12.87 9.73 6.72
CA LYS A 277 11.43 9.61 6.98
C LYS A 277 10.75 8.65 6.00
N TYR A 278 11.05 8.78 4.71
CA TYR A 278 10.59 7.86 3.68
C TYR A 278 11.01 6.41 3.99
N THR A 279 12.28 6.22 4.35
CA THR A 279 12.86 4.90 4.65
C THR A 279 12.15 4.26 5.83
N TYR A 280 11.95 5.02 6.90
CA TYR A 280 11.20 4.57 8.07
C TYR A 280 9.79 4.11 7.70
N LEU A 281 9.01 4.96 7.03
CA LEU A 281 7.63 4.64 6.65
C LEU A 281 7.55 3.41 5.74
N ALA A 282 8.44 3.31 4.75
CA ALA A 282 8.46 2.17 3.83
C ALA A 282 8.74 0.85 4.56
N THR A 283 9.72 0.85 5.48
CA THR A 283 10.04 -0.29 6.32
C THR A 283 8.89 -0.65 7.26
N GLU A 284 8.23 0.34 7.87
CA GLU A 284 7.09 0.09 8.76
C GLU A 284 5.88 -0.47 8.03
N ILE A 285 5.59 -0.03 6.80
CA ILE A 285 4.57 -0.68 5.97
C ILE A 285 4.95 -2.15 5.71
N LEU A 286 6.20 -2.43 5.38
CA LEU A 286 6.63 -3.80 5.11
C LEU A 286 6.52 -4.68 6.38
N ARG A 287 6.96 -4.16 7.52
CA ARG A 287 7.03 -4.88 8.80
C ARG A 287 5.67 -5.12 9.43
N GLN A 288 4.80 -4.10 9.45
CA GLN A 288 3.48 -4.18 10.08
C GLN A 288 2.41 -4.76 9.14
N ALA A 289 2.69 -4.79 7.83
CA ALA A 289 1.73 -5.19 6.80
C ALA A 289 0.34 -4.52 6.95
N PRO A 290 0.28 -3.18 7.14
CA PRO A 290 -0.97 -2.52 7.46
C PRO A 290 -1.94 -2.57 6.28
N THR A 291 -3.22 -2.63 6.61
CA THR A 291 -4.29 -2.33 5.65
C THR A 291 -4.56 -0.83 5.68
N ILE A 292 -4.09 -0.11 4.66
CA ILE A 292 -4.23 1.34 4.55
C ILE A 292 -5.46 1.67 3.70
N GLU A 293 -6.47 2.31 4.29
CA GLU A 293 -7.64 2.80 3.55
C GLU A 293 -7.27 4.00 2.68
N GLY A 294 -7.11 3.79 1.37
CA GLY A 294 -6.56 4.79 0.45
C GLY A 294 -7.31 6.13 0.43
N VAL A 295 -8.63 6.12 0.61
CA VAL A 295 -9.46 7.35 0.66
C VAL A 295 -9.17 8.15 1.93
N ALA A 296 -9.02 7.48 3.08
CA ALA A 296 -8.70 8.12 4.34
C ALA A 296 -7.27 8.66 4.34
N ALA A 297 -6.32 7.89 3.83
CA ALA A 297 -4.94 8.33 3.61
C ALA A 297 -4.88 9.56 2.69
N SER A 298 -5.61 9.56 1.57
CA SER A 298 -5.67 10.72 0.66
C SER A 298 -6.27 11.97 1.28
N ALA A 299 -7.24 11.81 2.19
CA ALA A 299 -7.80 12.94 2.92
C ALA A 299 -6.76 13.55 3.85
N LEU A 300 -6.07 12.70 4.63
CA LEU A 300 -5.01 13.11 5.55
C LEU A 300 -3.88 13.84 4.81
N LEU A 301 -3.37 13.26 3.71
CA LEU A 301 -2.39 13.92 2.84
C LEU A 301 -2.90 15.25 2.29
N GLY A 302 -4.18 15.30 1.93
CA GLY A 302 -4.84 16.51 1.45
C GLY A 302 -4.90 17.62 2.50
N ASP A 303 -5.09 17.27 3.76
CA ASP A 303 -5.13 18.22 4.86
C ASP A 303 -3.71 18.73 5.21
N TRP A 304 -2.70 17.85 5.22
CA TRP A 304 -1.30 18.28 5.34
C TRP A 304 -0.87 19.20 4.20
N ALA A 305 -1.22 18.87 2.95
CA ALA A 305 -0.94 19.73 1.80
C ALA A 305 -1.61 21.11 1.93
N LYS A 306 -2.86 21.17 2.39
CA LYS A 306 -3.56 22.46 2.61
C LYS A 306 -2.93 23.27 3.72
N ALA A 307 -2.48 22.64 4.81
CA ALA A 307 -1.79 23.32 5.91
C ALA A 307 -0.51 24.02 5.42
N GLN A 308 0.17 23.45 4.43
CA GLN A 308 1.32 24.07 3.75
C GLN A 308 0.93 25.01 2.58
N ASN A 309 -0.34 25.41 2.48
CA ASN A 309 -0.88 26.25 1.41
C ASN A 309 -0.66 25.70 -0.02
N LEU A 310 -0.63 24.37 -0.17
CA LEU A 310 -0.48 23.69 -1.45
C LEU A 310 -1.83 23.38 -2.11
N ARG A 311 -1.82 23.31 -3.44
CA ARG A 311 -2.99 22.97 -4.25
C ARG A 311 -3.14 21.46 -4.38
N THR A 312 -4.31 20.93 -4.03
CA THR A 312 -4.68 19.51 -4.20
C THR A 312 -5.54 19.24 -5.45
N THR A 313 -5.95 20.28 -6.16
CA THR A 313 -6.79 20.22 -7.37
C THR A 313 -5.97 20.45 -8.64
N LYS A 314 -6.50 20.01 -9.79
CA LYS A 314 -5.86 20.22 -11.11
C LYS A 314 -5.76 21.71 -11.47
N VAL A 315 -6.75 22.51 -11.07
CA VAL A 315 -6.88 23.93 -11.39
C VAL A 315 -6.65 24.77 -10.13
N GLY A 316 -5.93 25.89 -10.24
CA GLY A 316 -5.64 26.85 -9.17
C GLY A 316 -4.29 27.56 -9.36
N LYS A 317 -4.02 28.64 -8.62
CA LYS A 317 -2.77 29.43 -8.74
C LYS A 317 -1.66 29.02 -7.77
N ARG A 318 -1.99 28.29 -6.69
CA ARG A 318 -1.03 27.84 -5.67
C ARG A 318 -0.10 26.73 -6.20
N SER A 319 1.07 26.60 -5.59
CA SER A 319 2.04 25.54 -5.92
C SER A 319 1.44 24.14 -5.74
N THR A 320 1.88 23.18 -6.54
CA THR A 320 1.49 21.77 -6.42
C THR A 320 2.41 21.02 -5.47
N VAL A 321 1.91 19.92 -4.90
CA VAL A 321 2.73 19.03 -4.06
C VAL A 321 3.89 18.43 -4.87
N SER A 322 3.63 18.05 -6.13
CA SER A 322 4.67 17.62 -7.07
C SER A 322 5.75 18.68 -7.33
N SER A 323 5.41 19.97 -7.32
CA SER A 323 6.40 21.05 -7.48
C SER A 323 7.30 21.19 -6.26
N VAL A 324 6.73 21.03 -5.05
CA VAL A 324 7.50 20.98 -3.80
C VAL A 324 8.43 19.77 -3.82
N ILE A 325 7.91 18.56 -4.10
CA ILE A 325 8.73 17.35 -4.21
C ILE A 325 9.88 17.53 -5.21
N PHE A 326 9.59 18.06 -6.41
CA PHE A 326 10.60 18.27 -7.44
C PHE A 326 11.71 19.26 -7.01
N SER A 327 11.36 20.25 -6.18
CA SER A 327 12.32 21.24 -5.69
C SER A 327 13.08 20.75 -4.46
N SER A 328 12.46 19.93 -3.63
CA SER A 328 13.03 19.43 -2.38
C SER A 328 13.85 18.15 -2.57
N MET A 329 13.56 17.32 -3.56
CA MET A 329 14.19 16.00 -3.72
C MET A 329 15.26 15.96 -4.81
N PRO A 330 16.29 15.11 -4.68
CA PRO A 330 17.28 14.92 -5.73
C PRO A 330 16.65 14.33 -7.00
N ASN A 331 16.91 14.95 -8.15
CA ASN A 331 16.31 14.52 -9.42
C ASN A 331 16.67 13.07 -9.79
N TRP A 332 17.92 12.65 -9.51
CA TRP A 332 18.38 11.28 -9.77
C TRP A 332 17.53 10.26 -9.01
N TRP A 333 17.22 10.53 -7.74
CA TRP A 333 16.44 9.63 -6.89
C TRP A 333 14.99 9.55 -7.35
N LEU A 334 14.40 10.68 -7.74
CA LEU A 334 13.05 10.73 -8.28
C LEU A 334 12.91 9.95 -9.60
N THR A 335 13.90 10.05 -10.49
CA THR A 335 13.89 9.37 -11.79
C THR A 335 14.08 7.87 -11.63
N GLU A 336 14.97 7.45 -10.72
CA GLU A 336 15.22 6.03 -10.46
C GLU A 336 14.04 5.34 -9.78
N ASN A 337 13.43 5.98 -8.77
CA ASN A 337 12.40 5.36 -7.94
C ASN A 337 10.97 5.61 -8.43
N PHE A 338 10.76 6.62 -9.28
CA PHE A 338 9.47 6.95 -9.89
C PHE A 338 9.59 7.16 -11.40
N PRO A 339 10.12 6.18 -12.17
CA PRO A 339 10.48 6.36 -13.57
C PRO A 339 9.29 6.64 -14.51
N ARG A 340 8.07 6.33 -14.06
CA ARG A 340 6.83 6.59 -14.81
C ARG A 340 6.25 7.99 -14.54
N THR A 341 6.81 8.72 -13.59
CA THR A 341 6.36 10.04 -13.21
C THR A 341 7.15 11.08 -14.00
N ARG A 342 6.44 11.90 -14.78
CA ARG A 342 7.03 13.02 -15.52
C ARG A 342 7.14 14.23 -14.60
N TRP A 343 8.23 14.31 -13.85
CA TRP A 343 8.50 15.40 -12.93
C TRP A 343 8.71 16.72 -13.69
N ALA A 344 7.97 17.75 -13.30
CA ALA A 344 8.07 19.08 -13.89
C ALA A 344 7.56 20.14 -12.90
N LYS A 345 8.23 21.30 -12.86
CA LYS A 345 7.82 22.43 -12.03
C LYS A 345 6.46 22.98 -12.47
N ASN A 346 5.60 23.31 -11.52
CA ASN A 346 4.25 23.85 -11.70
C ASN A 346 3.27 22.97 -12.50
N ASN A 347 3.65 21.73 -12.79
CA ASN A 347 2.76 20.79 -13.47
C ASN A 347 1.95 20.00 -12.44
N TRP A 348 0.67 19.74 -12.73
CA TRP A 348 -0.14 18.85 -11.92
C TRP A 348 0.06 17.41 -12.37
N ILE A 349 0.65 16.59 -11.50
CA ILE A 349 0.95 15.17 -11.71
C ILE A 349 -0.14 14.34 -11.04
N ARG A 350 -1.01 13.73 -11.84
CA ARG A 350 -2.19 12.98 -11.35
C ARG A 350 -1.88 11.93 -10.28
N THR A 351 -0.79 11.20 -10.42
CA THR A 351 -0.41 10.12 -9.50
C THR A 351 0.14 10.62 -8.17
N VAL A 352 0.64 11.87 -8.13
CA VAL A 352 1.24 12.49 -6.95
C VAL A 352 0.27 13.49 -6.33
N ASP A 353 -0.07 14.56 -7.04
CA ASP A 353 -0.97 15.60 -6.54
C ASP A 353 -2.39 15.08 -6.33
N GLY A 354 -2.84 14.18 -7.22
CA GLY A 354 -4.15 13.56 -7.08
C GLY A 354 -4.26 12.71 -5.82
N ALA A 355 -3.17 12.11 -5.33
CA ALA A 355 -3.17 11.31 -4.10
C ALA A 355 -3.53 12.13 -2.86
N CYS A 356 -3.43 13.46 -2.91
CA CYS A 356 -3.88 14.39 -1.88
C CYS A 356 -5.38 14.75 -2.00
N SER A 357 -6.14 14.02 -2.84
CA SER A 357 -7.56 14.19 -3.03
C SER A 357 -8.28 12.86 -2.84
N PRO A 358 -9.29 12.76 -1.95
CA PRO A 358 -10.04 11.53 -1.69
C PRO A 358 -10.71 10.92 -2.93
N ARG A 359 -10.85 11.71 -4.00
CA ARG A 359 -11.47 11.29 -5.27
C ARG A 359 -10.50 10.59 -6.22
N THR A 360 -9.19 10.70 -6.01
CA THR A 360 -8.21 10.11 -6.92
C THR A 360 -7.83 8.72 -6.45
N GLY A 361 -8.43 7.70 -7.07
CA GLY A 361 -8.26 6.32 -6.64
C GLY A 361 -6.97 5.62 -7.08
N ARG A 362 -5.84 6.30 -7.36
CA ARG A 362 -4.61 5.63 -7.84
C ARG A 362 -3.30 6.30 -7.40
N PHE A 363 -2.61 5.68 -6.44
CA PHE A 363 -1.20 5.93 -6.09
C PHE A 363 -0.61 4.64 -5.48
N SER A 364 0.71 4.55 -5.35
CA SER A 364 1.40 3.39 -4.73
C SER A 364 1.82 3.69 -3.30
N SER A 365 2.20 2.66 -2.55
CA SER A 365 2.80 2.82 -1.22
C SER A 365 4.08 3.66 -1.25
N SER A 366 4.91 3.54 -2.29
CA SER A 366 6.06 4.43 -2.48
C SER A 366 5.63 5.90 -2.63
N THR A 367 4.56 6.18 -3.39
CA THR A 367 4.04 7.55 -3.50
C THR A 367 3.47 8.03 -2.18
N LEU A 368 2.79 7.15 -1.43
CA LEU A 368 2.26 7.45 -0.10
C LEU A 368 3.39 7.83 0.87
N CYS A 369 4.43 7.01 0.97
CA CYS A 369 5.60 7.29 1.83
C CYS A 369 6.29 8.59 1.43
N LEU A 370 6.46 8.85 0.12
CA LEU A 370 7.09 10.09 -0.36
C LEU A 370 6.27 11.32 0.04
N LEU A 371 4.95 11.27 -0.16
CA LEU A 371 4.07 12.38 0.20
C LEU A 371 4.06 12.62 1.71
N ALA A 372 3.95 11.57 2.53
CA ALA A 372 4.00 11.71 3.98
C ALA A 372 5.36 12.24 4.45
N ALA A 373 6.47 11.75 3.90
CA ALA A 373 7.80 12.22 4.26
C ALA A 373 8.07 13.70 3.93
N VAL A 374 7.45 14.22 2.85
CA VAL A 374 7.59 15.63 2.42
C VAL A 374 6.60 16.56 3.12
N LEU A 375 5.38 16.09 3.37
CA LEU A 375 4.30 16.92 3.91
C LEU A 375 4.24 16.94 5.45
N CYS A 376 4.88 16.00 6.13
CA CYS A 376 4.95 15.96 7.59
C CYS A 376 6.28 16.49 8.10
N ASP A 377 6.22 17.22 9.21
CA ASP A 377 7.41 17.75 9.87
C ASP A 377 8.19 16.62 10.56
N ASN A 378 7.50 15.75 11.29
CA ASN A 378 8.11 14.64 12.05
C ASN A 378 7.58 13.24 11.65
N VAL A 379 8.20 12.21 12.21
CA VAL A 379 7.92 10.80 11.89
C VAL A 379 6.59 10.35 12.51
N GLU A 380 6.32 10.77 13.74
CA GLU A 380 5.13 10.36 14.51
C GLU A 380 3.84 10.82 13.83
N GLU A 381 3.83 12.04 13.28
CA GLU A 381 2.72 12.55 12.48
C GLU A 381 2.58 11.75 11.18
N ALA A 382 3.70 11.43 10.54
CA ALA A 382 3.71 10.67 9.30
C ALA A 382 3.18 9.24 9.49
N GLU A 383 3.42 8.60 10.64
CA GLU A 383 2.91 7.26 10.97
C GLU A 383 1.39 7.17 10.98
N LYS A 384 0.68 8.29 11.22
CA LYS A 384 -0.79 8.33 11.12
C LYS A 384 -1.28 7.89 9.74
N ILE A 385 -0.44 7.93 8.71
CA ILE A 385 -0.77 7.45 7.37
C ILE A 385 -0.89 5.92 7.27
N LEU A 386 -0.28 5.18 8.19
CA LEU A 386 -0.34 3.71 8.25
C LEU A 386 -1.72 3.25 8.75
N TRP A 387 -2.33 4.05 9.62
CA TRP A 387 -3.62 3.78 10.25
C TRP A 387 -4.54 5.00 10.11
N PRO A 388 -4.83 5.43 8.87
CA PRO A 388 -5.55 6.66 8.65
C PRO A 388 -6.94 6.50 9.25
N ARG A 389 -7.32 7.40 10.15
CA ARG A 389 -8.68 7.40 10.70
C ARG A 389 -9.64 7.53 9.52
N PRO A 390 -10.62 6.63 9.37
CA PRO A 390 -11.63 6.78 8.35
C PRO A 390 -12.17 8.19 8.46
N THR A 391 -12.10 8.96 7.38
CA THR A 391 -12.85 10.21 7.35
C THR A 391 -14.28 9.81 7.65
N SER A 392 -14.83 10.34 8.76
CA SER A 392 -16.24 10.11 9.09
C SER A 392 -16.97 10.41 7.79
N LYS A 393 -17.54 9.38 7.14
CA LYS A 393 -18.17 9.54 5.83
C LYS A 393 -19.02 10.77 5.96
N ALA A 394 -18.69 11.84 5.23
CA ALA A 394 -19.37 13.13 5.37
C ALA A 394 -20.85 12.78 5.43
N LYS A 395 -21.47 12.99 6.61
CA LYS A 395 -22.72 12.31 6.98
C LYS A 395 -23.61 12.42 5.78
N GLN A 396 -23.92 11.30 5.11
CA GLN A 396 -24.71 11.39 3.89
C GLN A 396 -26.06 11.89 4.36
N LEU A 397 -26.27 13.19 4.16
CA LEU A 397 -27.48 13.84 4.56
C LEU A 397 -28.59 13.19 3.74
N GLY A 398 -29.54 12.58 4.45
CA GLY A 398 -30.63 11.83 3.84
C GLY A 398 -31.47 12.70 2.93
N THR A 399 -32.30 12.05 2.11
CA THR A 399 -33.24 12.76 1.22
C THR A 399 -34.10 13.76 1.99
N ASP A 400 -34.52 13.40 3.21
CA ASP A 400 -35.38 14.24 4.05
C ASP A 400 -34.69 15.52 4.52
N PHE A 401 -33.37 15.46 4.80
CA PHE A 401 -32.61 16.66 5.13
C PHE A 401 -32.61 17.63 3.95
N TRP A 402 -32.31 17.15 2.75
CA TRP A 402 -32.24 17.99 1.55
C TRP A 402 -33.62 18.52 1.13
N ALA A 403 -34.67 17.74 1.37
CA ALA A 403 -36.06 18.14 1.13
C ALA A 403 -36.64 19.06 2.24
N SER A 404 -35.88 19.34 3.30
CA SER A 404 -36.37 20.13 4.42
C SER A 404 -36.60 21.59 4.04
N LYS A 405 -37.59 22.22 4.68
CA LYS A 405 -37.87 23.66 4.55
C LYS A 405 -36.65 24.52 4.92
N ALA A 406 -35.82 24.06 5.87
CA ALA A 406 -34.60 24.76 6.27
C ALA A 406 -33.60 24.88 5.11
N VAL A 407 -33.36 23.80 4.36
CA VAL A 407 -32.48 23.81 3.19
C VAL A 407 -33.04 24.70 2.07
N LEU A 408 -34.35 24.65 1.83
CA LEU A 408 -35.00 25.53 0.87
C LEU A 408 -34.84 27.02 1.26
N ASN A 409 -35.06 27.35 2.53
CA ASN A 409 -34.88 28.71 3.03
C ASN A 409 -33.41 29.18 2.89
N LEU A 410 -32.44 28.31 3.17
CA LEU A 410 -31.02 28.62 2.94
C LEU A 410 -30.72 28.84 1.46
N TYR A 411 -31.32 28.04 0.58
CA TYR A 411 -31.19 28.21 -0.86
C TYR A 411 -31.72 29.56 -1.33
N ILE A 412 -32.90 29.97 -0.85
CA ILE A 412 -33.50 31.28 -1.12
C ILE A 412 -32.62 32.41 -0.56
N ALA A 413 -32.21 32.31 0.70
CA ALA A 413 -31.38 33.32 1.37
C ALA A 413 -30.04 33.54 0.65
N ASN A 414 -29.46 32.48 0.09
CA ASN A 414 -28.23 32.54 -0.70
C ASN A 414 -28.47 32.72 -2.22
N LYS A 415 -29.71 32.99 -2.65
CA LYS A 415 -30.07 33.18 -4.07
C LYS A 415 -29.59 32.04 -4.98
N GLY A 416 -29.60 30.81 -4.48
CA GLY A 416 -29.09 29.62 -5.19
C GLY A 416 -27.57 29.55 -5.38
N VAL A 417 -26.79 30.39 -4.71
CA VAL A 417 -25.32 30.32 -4.70
C VAL A 417 -24.86 29.15 -3.83
N VAL A 418 -24.50 28.04 -4.48
CA VAL A 418 -24.14 26.78 -3.81
C VAL A 418 -23.00 26.92 -2.80
N ASN A 419 -22.03 27.81 -3.05
CA ASN A 419 -20.91 28.02 -2.14
C ASN A 419 -21.40 28.55 -0.77
N GLY A 420 -22.26 29.59 -0.77
CA GLY A 420 -22.81 30.15 0.47
C GLY A 420 -23.68 29.14 1.23
N ILE A 421 -24.43 28.29 0.51
CA ILE A 421 -25.21 27.21 1.12
C ILE A 421 -24.29 26.15 1.73
N GLY A 422 -23.21 25.79 1.03
CA GLY A 422 -22.19 24.86 1.53
C GLY A 422 -21.55 25.37 2.81
N GLU A 423 -21.13 26.63 2.84
CA GLU A 423 -20.57 27.30 4.03
C GLU A 423 -21.59 27.31 5.19
N ALA A 424 -22.84 27.71 4.93
CA ALA A 424 -23.89 27.75 5.96
C ALA A 424 -24.23 26.38 6.55
N LEU A 425 -24.09 25.30 5.77
CA LEU A 425 -24.32 23.93 6.23
C LEU A 425 -23.05 23.24 6.74
N ASN A 426 -21.89 23.90 6.69
CA ASN A 426 -20.58 23.30 6.92
C ASN A 426 -20.34 22.04 6.07
N LEU A 427 -20.66 22.13 4.76
CA LEU A 427 -20.54 21.06 3.79
C LEU A 427 -19.59 21.46 2.65
N PRO A 428 -18.84 20.50 2.08
CA PRO A 428 -18.12 20.74 0.84
C PRO A 428 -19.09 21.16 -0.29
N ASN A 429 -18.72 22.16 -1.08
CA ASN A 429 -19.54 22.67 -2.20
C ASN A 429 -20.08 21.59 -3.13
N GLY A 430 -19.27 20.56 -3.42
CA GLY A 430 -19.71 19.45 -4.27
C GLY A 430 -20.82 18.60 -3.63
N SER A 431 -20.80 18.44 -2.30
CA SER A 431 -21.85 17.75 -1.55
C SER A 431 -23.13 18.58 -1.51
N ALA A 432 -23.01 19.90 -1.28
CA ALA A 432 -24.14 20.83 -1.35
C ALA A 432 -24.76 20.87 -2.75
N ALA A 433 -23.94 21.06 -3.80
CA ALA A 433 -24.37 21.04 -5.19
C ALA A 433 -25.16 19.76 -5.51
N PHE A 434 -24.58 18.61 -5.17
CA PHE A 434 -25.18 17.32 -5.45
C PHE A 434 -26.51 17.11 -4.69
N GLY A 435 -26.56 17.50 -3.42
CA GLY A 435 -27.76 17.44 -2.58
C GLY A 435 -28.90 18.31 -3.12
N LEU A 436 -28.59 19.57 -3.43
CA LEU A 436 -29.53 20.54 -3.99
C LEU A 436 -30.04 20.12 -5.38
N THR A 437 -29.15 19.72 -6.29
CA THR A 437 -29.52 19.21 -7.62
C THR A 437 -30.48 18.02 -7.54
N ARG A 438 -30.28 17.10 -6.59
CA ARG A 438 -31.20 15.96 -6.39
C ARG A 438 -32.61 16.38 -5.97
N GLN A 439 -32.76 17.57 -5.37
CA GLN A 439 -34.05 18.13 -4.99
C GLN A 439 -34.68 19.02 -6.07
N GLY A 440 -34.03 19.18 -7.22
CA GLY A 440 -34.49 20.12 -8.24
C GLY A 440 -34.11 21.57 -7.95
N LEU A 441 -33.04 21.79 -7.17
CA LEU A 441 -32.52 23.13 -6.84
C LEU A 441 -31.16 23.33 -7.54
N PRO A 442 -31.11 23.82 -8.78
CA PRO A 442 -29.85 24.03 -9.50
C PRO A 442 -28.99 25.14 -8.87
N GLY A 443 -27.69 25.16 -9.12
CA GLY A 443 -26.88 26.32 -8.71
C GLY A 443 -27.14 27.53 -9.62
N LEU A 444 -27.49 28.68 -9.04
CA LEU A 444 -27.84 29.91 -9.77
C LEU A 444 -26.76 31.01 -9.72
N GLY A 445 -25.63 30.75 -9.05
CA GLY A 445 -24.66 31.81 -8.73
C GLY A 445 -23.97 32.49 -9.91
N ASN A 446 -24.01 31.91 -11.11
CA ASN A 446 -23.47 32.49 -12.34
C ASN A 446 -24.57 32.83 -13.37
N THR A 447 -25.84 32.70 -12.99
CA THR A 447 -26.97 32.88 -13.90
C THR A 447 -27.39 34.35 -13.94
N SER A 448 -27.61 34.87 -15.16
CA SER A 448 -28.01 36.26 -15.35
C SER A 448 -29.44 36.52 -14.84
N SER A 449 -29.76 37.76 -14.44
CA SER A 449 -31.13 38.13 -14.05
C SER A 449 -32.13 37.87 -15.17
N ALA A 450 -31.77 38.20 -16.42
CA ALA A 450 -32.54 37.89 -17.62
C ALA A 450 -32.88 36.40 -17.74
N THR A 451 -31.91 35.52 -17.47
CA THR A 451 -32.13 34.06 -17.47
C THR A 451 -33.08 33.64 -16.33
N LEU A 452 -32.99 34.27 -15.14
CA LEU A 452 -33.89 33.97 -14.02
C LEU A 452 -35.33 34.43 -14.31
N ASP A 453 -35.50 35.64 -14.83
CA ASP A 453 -36.79 36.22 -15.21
C ASP A 453 -37.45 35.38 -16.31
N ALA A 454 -36.67 34.93 -17.30
CA ALA A 454 -37.09 33.99 -18.33
C ALA A 454 -37.60 32.66 -17.74
N ILE A 455 -36.87 32.05 -16.80
CA ILE A 455 -37.31 30.82 -16.14
C ILE A 455 -38.63 31.06 -15.40
N GLN A 456 -38.76 32.19 -14.70
CA GLN A 456 -39.98 32.53 -13.98
C GLN A 456 -41.17 32.68 -14.94
N ALA A 457 -41.01 33.43 -16.04
CA ALA A 457 -42.03 33.58 -17.08
C ALA A 457 -42.45 32.23 -17.67
N PHE A 458 -41.49 31.33 -17.90
CA PHE A 458 -41.76 30.00 -18.44
C PHE A 458 -42.55 29.14 -17.45
N LEU A 459 -42.16 29.14 -16.18
CA LEU A 459 -42.86 28.41 -15.13
C LEU A 459 -44.27 28.97 -14.85
N ASN A 460 -44.51 30.24 -15.15
CA ASN A 460 -45.84 30.86 -15.10
C ASN A 460 -46.71 30.56 -16.33
N GLY A 461 -46.17 29.91 -17.35
CA GLY A 461 -46.90 29.54 -18.57
C GLY A 461 -47.13 30.70 -19.54
N GLU A 462 -46.31 31.76 -19.50
CA GLU A 462 -46.50 32.95 -20.33
C GLU A 462 -46.31 32.68 -21.82
N SER A 463 -45.31 31.87 -22.21
CA SER A 463 -45.04 31.52 -23.62
C SER A 463 -44.13 30.28 -23.74
N SER A 464 -43.78 29.89 -24.97
CA SER A 464 -42.82 28.82 -25.23
C SER A 464 -41.40 29.20 -24.79
N LEU A 465 -40.54 28.20 -24.59
CA LEU A 465 -39.17 28.42 -24.14
C LEU A 465 -38.36 29.29 -25.12
N GLU A 466 -38.59 29.11 -26.42
CA GLU A 466 -37.96 29.88 -27.50
C GLU A 466 -38.39 31.35 -27.47
N ASN A 467 -39.69 31.58 -27.34
CA ASN A 467 -40.24 32.94 -27.28
C ASN A 467 -39.73 33.69 -26.05
N ILE A 468 -39.69 33.02 -24.90
CA ILE A 468 -39.18 33.59 -23.65
C ILE A 468 -37.66 33.85 -23.74
N SER A 469 -36.90 32.92 -24.32
CA SER A 469 -35.47 33.12 -24.57
C SER A 469 -35.21 34.39 -25.39
N CYS A 470 -36.00 34.61 -26.45
CA CYS A 470 -35.93 35.82 -27.26
C CYS A 470 -36.38 37.07 -26.49
N GLN A 471 -37.52 37.02 -25.80
CA GLN A 471 -38.12 38.15 -25.09
C GLN A 471 -37.20 38.71 -24.00
N TYR A 472 -36.57 37.84 -23.21
CA TYR A 472 -35.71 38.22 -22.11
C TYR A 472 -34.22 38.28 -22.50
N ASN A 473 -33.88 37.99 -23.76
CA ASN A 473 -32.50 37.87 -24.24
C ASN A 473 -31.66 36.88 -23.39
N ALA A 474 -32.27 35.77 -23.00
CA ALA A 474 -31.67 34.73 -22.18
C ALA A 474 -31.18 33.57 -23.07
N PRO A 475 -29.96 33.02 -22.89
CA PRO A 475 -29.48 31.90 -23.71
C PRO A 475 -30.33 30.64 -23.52
N ILE A 476 -31.02 30.17 -24.58
CA ILE A 476 -31.90 28.99 -24.51
C ILE A 476 -31.24 27.73 -23.93
N ARG A 477 -29.94 27.52 -24.22
CA ARG A 477 -29.17 26.38 -23.70
C ARG A 477 -29.01 26.43 -22.18
N GLU A 478 -28.85 27.63 -21.62
CA GLU A 478 -28.75 27.82 -20.18
C GLU A 478 -30.11 27.57 -19.51
N LEU A 479 -31.20 28.09 -20.11
CA LEU A 479 -32.58 27.83 -19.65
C LEU A 479 -32.89 26.33 -19.61
N GLU A 480 -32.65 25.62 -20.73
CA GLU A 480 -32.84 24.16 -20.79
C GLU A 480 -32.02 23.42 -19.73
N TYR A 481 -30.76 23.81 -19.54
CA TYR A 481 -29.90 23.19 -18.55
C TYR A 481 -30.50 23.33 -17.15
N LEU A 482 -30.89 24.55 -16.77
CA LEU A 482 -31.47 24.83 -15.45
C LEU A 482 -32.83 24.14 -15.25
N LEU A 483 -33.70 24.14 -16.26
CA LEU A 483 -34.98 23.42 -16.20
C LEU A 483 -34.79 21.90 -16.05
N ARG A 484 -33.81 21.30 -16.76
CA ARG A 484 -33.49 19.87 -16.64
C ARG A 484 -32.97 19.52 -15.25
N GLN A 485 -32.17 20.41 -14.64
CA GLN A 485 -31.71 20.23 -13.25
C GLN A 485 -32.88 20.42 -12.27
N GLY A 486 -33.75 21.41 -12.48
CA GLY A 486 -34.96 21.64 -11.68
C GLY A 486 -35.94 20.47 -11.68
N CYS A 487 -36.06 19.80 -12.83
CA CYS A 487 -36.91 18.61 -13.00
C CYS A 487 -36.24 17.29 -12.58
N ALA A 488 -35.14 17.31 -11.82
CA ALA A 488 -34.41 16.09 -11.42
C ALA A 488 -35.30 15.06 -10.70
N ARG A 489 -36.20 15.52 -9.82
CA ARG A 489 -37.15 14.64 -9.11
C ARG A 489 -38.19 14.02 -10.04
N LEU A 490 -38.75 14.81 -10.95
CA LEU A 490 -39.69 14.33 -11.96
C LEU A 490 -39.01 13.29 -12.86
N LYS A 491 -37.80 13.57 -13.34
CA LYS A 491 -36.98 12.62 -14.11
C LYS A 491 -36.75 11.30 -13.36
N PHE A 492 -36.42 11.37 -12.07
CA PHE A 492 -36.24 10.18 -11.24
C PHE A 492 -37.54 9.36 -11.11
N ALA A 493 -38.68 10.03 -10.88
CA ALA A 493 -39.99 9.39 -10.80
C ALA A 493 -40.35 8.69 -12.11
N LEU A 494 -40.23 9.38 -13.26
CA LEU A 494 -40.51 8.83 -14.59
C LEU A 494 -39.63 7.60 -14.89
N ASN A 495 -38.33 7.65 -14.59
CA ASN A 495 -37.43 6.52 -14.76
C ASN A 495 -37.82 5.32 -13.87
N THR A 496 -38.35 5.59 -12.68
CA THR A 496 -38.79 4.54 -11.75
C THR A 496 -40.07 3.89 -12.24
N MET A 497 -41.03 4.68 -12.70
CA MET A 497 -42.28 4.21 -13.34
C MET A 497 -41.98 3.35 -14.57
N ALA A 498 -41.05 3.78 -15.43
CA ALA A 498 -40.64 3.01 -16.61
C ALA A 498 -40.02 1.65 -16.22
N LYS A 499 -39.13 1.61 -15.23
CA LYS A 499 -38.54 0.36 -14.72
C LYS A 499 -39.58 -0.58 -14.11
N GLN A 500 -40.57 -0.05 -13.42
CA GLN A 500 -41.67 -0.84 -12.87
C GLN A 500 -42.55 -1.43 -13.97
N ALA A 501 -42.84 -0.65 -15.02
CA ALA A 501 -43.54 -1.14 -16.20
C ALA A 501 -42.76 -2.29 -16.87
N ASP A 502 -41.45 -2.14 -17.10
CA ASP A 502 -40.61 -3.19 -17.70
C ASP A 502 -40.56 -4.47 -16.84
N ALA A 503 -40.41 -4.33 -15.53
CA ALA A 503 -40.40 -5.46 -14.60
C ALA A 503 -41.75 -6.20 -14.60
N SER A 504 -42.87 -5.47 -14.69
CA SER A 504 -44.21 -6.06 -14.77
C SER A 504 -44.41 -6.87 -16.06
N VAL A 505 -43.92 -6.37 -17.20
CA VAL A 505 -43.95 -7.08 -18.49
C VAL A 505 -43.09 -8.34 -18.46
N PHE A 506 -41.91 -8.26 -17.85
CA PHE A 506 -41.02 -9.42 -17.70
C PHE A 506 -41.64 -10.51 -16.79
N SER A 507 -42.26 -10.09 -15.68
CA SER A 507 -42.98 -10.98 -14.77
C SER A 507 -44.16 -11.65 -15.49
N GLN A 508 -44.99 -10.90 -16.20
CA GLN A 508 -46.13 -11.45 -16.96
C GLN A 508 -45.70 -12.46 -18.03
N ARG A 509 -44.59 -12.22 -18.74
CA ARG A 509 -44.03 -13.18 -19.71
C ARG A 509 -43.55 -14.47 -19.05
N HIS A 510 -42.98 -14.40 -17.85
CA HIS A 510 -42.59 -15.59 -17.09
C HIS A 510 -43.80 -16.38 -16.58
N THR A 511 -44.85 -15.71 -16.12
CA THR A 511 -46.09 -16.37 -15.68
C THR A 511 -46.82 -17.02 -16.85
N ALA A 512 -46.91 -16.33 -18.00
CA ALA A 512 -47.53 -16.87 -19.21
C ALA A 512 -46.76 -18.10 -19.75
N LYS A 513 -45.42 -18.08 -19.73
CA LYS A 513 -44.62 -19.27 -20.07
C LYS A 513 -44.89 -20.43 -19.11
N LYS A 514 -44.95 -20.19 -17.78
CA LYS A 514 -45.27 -21.23 -16.79
C LYS A 514 -46.67 -21.81 -16.97
N GLN A 515 -47.67 -21.00 -17.29
CA GLN A 515 -49.03 -21.48 -17.57
C GLN A 515 -49.08 -22.31 -18.86
N ARG A 516 -48.36 -21.92 -19.92
CA ARG A 516 -48.30 -22.66 -21.18
C ARG A 516 -47.60 -24.03 -21.04
N PHE A 517 -46.62 -24.14 -20.15
CA PHE A 517 -46.01 -25.45 -19.81
C PHE A 517 -46.92 -26.34 -18.96
N ARG A 518 -47.82 -25.77 -18.15
CA ARG A 518 -48.79 -26.51 -17.34
C ARG A 518 -50.04 -26.97 -18.10
N SER A 519 -50.30 -26.42 -19.29
CA SER A 519 -51.42 -26.84 -20.14
C SER A 519 -51.02 -27.86 -21.21
N ILE A 520 -49.72 -28.18 -21.32
CA ILE A 520 -49.16 -29.17 -22.26
C ILE A 520 -48.77 -30.47 -21.54
N ALA A 521 -48.61 -30.41 -20.22
CA ALA A 521 -48.58 -31.58 -19.33
C ALA A 521 -49.98 -31.83 -18.80
#